data_AF-A0A9P9BNR3-F1
#
_entry.id   AF-A0A9P9BNR3-F1
#
_cell.length_a   1.000
_cell.length_b   1.000
_cell.length_c   1.000
_cell.angle_alpha   90.00
_cell.angle_beta   90.00
_cell.angle_gamma   90.00
#
_symmetry.space_group_name_H-M   'P 1'
#
loop_
_entity.id
_entity.type
_entity.pdbx_description
1 polymer ?
#
loop_
_entity_poly.entity_id
_entity_poly.type
_entity_poly.pdbx_seq_one_letter_code
_entity_poly.pdbx_strand_id
1 'polypeptide(L)'
;MRSSTILALAGLIASSTAIDIRFYNGEENQYCGGKVSAGCTNVNPNTCCSPGGAYGWTMTCNAIPTAWHIECRAYEGSNCWGPQRNEYAYGWTDECVSRDWNSFRSGGWGFVAKKTRGEEAEAEAAYNAAYNSTQQGEGCRKPDFLEYTDGP
;
A
#
# COMPACT_ATOMS: atom_id res chain seq x y z
N MET A 1 -0.28 19.55 52.40
CA MET A 1 -1.36 19.02 51.54
C MET A 1 -1.68 20.07 50.48
N ARG A 2 -1.27 19.88 49.22
CA ARG A 2 -1.79 20.64 48.07
C ARG A 2 -1.90 19.66 46.88
N SER A 3 -3.16 19.38 46.50
CA SER A 3 -3.60 18.55 45.38
C SER A 3 -2.89 18.94 44.08
N SER A 4 -2.27 18.00 43.35
CA SER A 4 -2.87 17.12 42.32
C SER A 4 -3.63 17.86 41.22
N THR A 5 -2.96 18.03 40.07
CA THR A 5 -3.60 18.20 38.76
C THR A 5 -2.88 17.28 37.78
N ILE A 6 -3.39 16.06 37.60
CA ILE A 6 -2.94 15.16 36.55
C ILE A 6 -3.69 15.61 35.28
N LEU A 7 -2.99 16.26 34.34
CA LEU A 7 -3.51 16.48 32.99
C LEU A 7 -3.64 15.10 32.32
N ALA A 8 -4.86 14.62 32.15
CA ALA A 8 -5.15 13.46 31.33
C ALA A 8 -4.95 13.86 29.86
N LEU A 9 -3.80 13.52 29.29
CA LEU A 9 -3.55 13.62 27.85
C LEU A 9 -4.38 12.52 27.18
N ALA A 10 -5.50 12.88 26.57
CA ALA A 10 -6.29 11.99 25.74
C ALA A 10 -5.46 11.59 24.51
N GLY A 11 -4.81 10.44 24.56
CA GLY A 11 -4.17 9.84 23.40
C GLY A 11 -5.25 9.44 22.40
N LEU A 12 -5.35 10.16 21.26
CA LEU A 12 -5.96 9.58 20.07
C LEU A 12 -5.08 8.39 19.68
N ILE A 13 -5.49 7.19 20.09
CA ILE A 13 -5.02 5.98 19.45
C ILE A 13 -5.61 6.05 18.05
N ALA A 14 -4.86 6.58 17.09
CA ALA A 14 -5.18 6.43 15.68
C ALA A 14 -5.26 4.92 15.46
N SER A 15 -6.48 4.40 15.35
CA SER A 15 -6.71 3.03 14.96
C SER A 15 -6.27 2.99 13.51
N SER A 16 -5.00 2.65 13.25
CA SER A 16 -4.51 2.42 11.90
C SER A 16 -5.24 1.19 11.40
N THR A 17 -6.42 1.36 10.81
CA THR A 17 -7.04 0.26 10.08
C THR A 17 -6.13 0.00 8.91
N ALA A 18 -5.42 -1.10 9.01
CA ALA A 18 -4.34 -1.42 8.12
C ALA A 18 -4.91 -2.36 7.06
N ILE A 19 -4.61 -2.12 5.80
CA ILE A 19 -5.12 -2.93 4.69
C ILE A 19 -4.10 -4.00 4.34
N ASP A 20 -4.55 -5.06 3.68
CA ASP A 20 -3.64 -6.07 3.15
C ASP A 20 -3.19 -5.68 1.75
N ILE A 21 -1.93 -5.98 1.42
CA ILE A 21 -1.40 -5.96 0.05
C ILE A 21 -1.13 -7.40 -0.34
N ARG A 22 -1.78 -7.86 -1.41
CA ARG A 22 -1.71 -9.22 -1.90
C ARG A 22 -1.22 -9.23 -3.33
N PHE A 23 -0.31 -10.15 -3.64
CA PHE A 23 0.23 -10.37 -4.98
C PHE A 23 -0.25 -11.72 -5.50
N TYR A 24 -0.50 -11.78 -6.81
CA TYR A 24 -0.90 -13.01 -7.51
C TYR A 24 0.11 -13.30 -8.61
N ASN A 25 0.44 -14.57 -8.83
CA ASN A 25 1.34 -14.99 -9.90
C ASN A 25 0.56 -15.70 -11.01
N GLY A 26 1.06 -15.68 -12.25
CA GLY A 26 0.46 -16.38 -13.38
C GLY A 26 -0.28 -15.45 -14.34
N GLU A 27 -0.16 -15.72 -15.64
CA GLU A 27 -0.81 -14.99 -16.72
C GLU A 27 -2.34 -15.04 -16.62
N GLU A 28 -2.87 -16.13 -16.08
CA GLU A 28 -4.29 -16.35 -15.85
C GLU A 28 -4.88 -15.37 -14.81
N ASN A 29 -4.03 -14.73 -14.01
CA ASN A 29 -4.44 -13.88 -12.89
C ASN A 29 -4.41 -12.38 -13.22
N GLN A 30 -4.60 -12.02 -14.50
CA GLN A 30 -4.67 -10.64 -15.01
C GLN A 30 -5.65 -9.72 -14.27
N TYR A 31 -6.66 -10.29 -13.61
CA TYR A 31 -7.69 -9.56 -12.87
C TYR A 31 -7.77 -9.96 -11.38
N CYS A 32 -6.63 -10.35 -10.79
CA CYS A 32 -6.54 -10.70 -9.36
C CYS A 32 -7.48 -11.84 -8.91
N GLY A 33 -7.87 -12.74 -9.82
CA GLY A 33 -8.84 -13.82 -9.56
C GLY A 33 -8.24 -15.15 -9.09
N GLY A 34 -6.93 -15.20 -8.85
CA GLY A 34 -6.20 -16.45 -8.59
C GLY A 34 -5.83 -16.70 -7.14
N LYS A 35 -4.93 -17.68 -6.97
CA LYS A 35 -4.28 -17.91 -5.68
C LYS A 35 -3.30 -16.77 -5.37
N VAL A 36 -3.38 -16.27 -4.15
CA VAL A 36 -2.45 -15.27 -3.64
C VAL A 36 -1.09 -15.94 -3.45
N SER A 37 -0.06 -15.41 -4.10
CA SER A 37 1.30 -15.95 -4.02
C SER A 37 2.10 -15.34 -2.89
N ALA A 38 1.84 -14.08 -2.54
CA ALA A 38 2.53 -13.39 -1.45
C ALA A 38 1.71 -12.22 -0.95
N GLY A 39 2.03 -11.72 0.24
CA GLY A 39 1.43 -10.47 0.69
C GLY A 39 1.97 -9.96 2.01
N CYS A 40 1.68 -8.70 2.27
CA CYS A 40 1.84 -8.09 3.59
C CYS A 40 0.45 -7.82 4.14
N THR A 41 0.24 -8.24 5.38
CA THR A 41 -0.98 -7.96 6.13
C THR A 41 -0.81 -6.72 6.98
N ASN A 42 -1.91 -6.05 7.26
CA ASN A 42 -1.93 -4.88 8.14
C ASN A 42 -0.87 -3.82 7.73
N VAL A 43 -0.90 -3.40 6.47
CA VAL A 43 0.01 -2.40 5.92
C VAL A 43 -0.53 -1.00 6.23
N ASN A 44 0.32 -0.16 6.83
CA ASN A 44 0.01 1.25 7.06
C ASN A 44 0.06 2.06 5.74
N PRO A 45 -0.65 3.20 5.66
CA PRO A 45 -0.57 4.05 4.49
C PRO A 45 0.88 4.47 4.23
N ASN A 46 1.26 4.56 2.96
CA ASN A 46 2.61 4.88 2.49
C ASN A 46 3.70 3.92 2.99
N THR A 47 3.33 2.70 3.38
CA THR A 47 4.30 1.64 3.64
C THR A 47 4.46 0.77 2.41
N CYS A 48 5.70 0.50 2.02
CA CYS A 48 6.02 -0.35 0.90
C CYS A 48 6.02 -1.82 1.29
N CYS A 49 5.40 -2.68 0.47
CA CYS A 49 5.40 -4.13 0.60
C CYS A 49 5.98 -4.79 -0.66
N SER A 50 6.88 -5.74 -0.51
CA SER A 50 7.45 -6.51 -1.63
C SER A 50 7.14 -7.98 -1.44
N PRO A 51 6.75 -8.71 -2.51
CA PRO A 51 6.70 -10.16 -2.48
C PRO A 51 8.09 -10.82 -2.36
N GLY A 52 9.17 -10.04 -2.27
CA GLY A 52 10.55 -10.52 -2.11
C GLY A 52 11.19 -10.87 -3.45
N GLY A 53 11.84 -12.04 -3.53
CA GLY A 53 12.41 -12.55 -4.78
C GLY A 53 11.37 -13.07 -5.79
N ALA A 54 10.10 -13.15 -5.39
CA ALA A 54 8.98 -13.44 -6.25
C ALA A 54 8.50 -12.18 -6.98
N TYR A 55 7.73 -12.35 -8.07
CA TYR A 55 7.12 -11.25 -8.82
C TYR A 55 5.61 -11.42 -8.85
N GLY A 56 4.86 -10.42 -8.42
CA GLY A 56 3.41 -10.41 -8.54
C GLY A 56 3.02 -10.02 -9.96
N TRP A 57 2.32 -10.88 -10.67
CA TRP A 57 1.69 -10.53 -11.94
C TRP A 57 0.62 -9.48 -11.74
N THR A 58 -0.20 -9.59 -10.70
CA THR A 58 -1.17 -8.58 -10.29
C THR A 58 -1.12 -8.34 -8.79
N MET A 59 -1.78 -7.29 -8.32
CA MET A 59 -1.82 -6.92 -6.91
C MET A 59 -3.22 -6.48 -6.50
N THR A 60 -3.68 -6.85 -5.30
CA THR A 60 -4.85 -6.22 -4.66
C THR A 60 -4.47 -5.49 -3.40
N CYS A 61 -5.07 -4.32 -3.19
CA CYS A 61 -5.36 -3.82 -1.86
C CYS A 61 -6.63 -4.50 -1.36
N ASN A 62 -6.59 -5.13 -0.18
CA ASN A 62 -7.69 -5.91 0.37
C ASN A 62 -8.05 -5.43 1.79
N ALA A 63 -9.30 -5.67 2.20
CA ALA A 63 -9.84 -5.26 3.50
C ALA A 63 -9.85 -3.74 3.70
N ILE A 64 -10.11 -3.00 2.61
CA ILE A 64 -10.26 -1.55 2.61
C ILE A 64 -11.57 -1.20 3.33
N PRO A 65 -11.56 -0.34 4.36
CA PRO A 65 -12.78 0.19 4.93
C PRO A 65 -13.61 0.93 3.88
N THR A 66 -14.89 0.60 3.73
CA THR A 66 -15.76 1.17 2.66
C THR A 66 -15.97 2.69 2.75
N ALA A 67 -15.63 3.31 3.87
CA ALA A 67 -15.64 4.76 4.03
C ALA A 67 -14.40 5.46 3.44
N TRP A 68 -13.40 4.69 2.99
CA TRP A 68 -12.12 5.21 2.56
C TRP A 68 -12.04 5.41 1.05
N HIS A 69 -11.28 6.43 0.68
CA HIS A 69 -10.87 6.69 -0.69
C HIS A 69 -9.35 6.59 -0.74
N ILE A 70 -8.85 5.52 -1.33
CA ILE A 70 -7.41 5.22 -1.35
C ILE A 70 -6.91 5.04 -2.77
N GLU A 71 -5.62 5.24 -2.94
CA GLU A 71 -4.86 4.87 -4.12
C GLU A 71 -4.02 3.64 -3.79
N CYS A 72 -4.10 2.62 -4.64
CA CYS A 72 -3.30 1.41 -4.65
C CYS A 72 -2.24 1.55 -5.73
N ARG A 73 -0.97 1.38 -5.36
CA ARG A 73 0.19 1.71 -6.19
C ARG A 73 1.05 0.48 -6.37
N ALA A 74 1.34 0.13 -7.61
CA ALA A 74 2.22 -0.96 -7.98
C ALA A 74 3.47 -0.44 -8.69
N TYR A 75 4.60 -1.10 -8.42
CA TYR A 75 5.92 -0.62 -8.78
C TYR A 75 6.76 -1.69 -9.48
N GLU A 76 7.64 -1.24 -10.38
CA GLU A 76 8.57 -2.10 -11.12
C GLU A 76 9.78 -2.53 -10.28
N GLY A 77 10.15 -1.76 -9.25
CA GLY A 77 11.26 -2.04 -8.34
C GLY A 77 10.81 -2.66 -7.01
N SER A 78 11.72 -3.32 -6.30
CA SER A 78 11.43 -3.99 -5.01
C SER A 78 11.29 -3.03 -3.81
N ASN A 79 11.63 -1.75 -3.96
CA ASN A 79 11.54 -0.72 -2.92
C ASN A 79 10.57 0.41 -3.29
N CYS A 80 9.41 0.06 -3.85
CA CYS A 80 8.42 1.02 -4.36
C CYS A 80 9.05 2.06 -5.29
N TRP A 81 10.01 1.60 -6.09
CA TRP A 81 10.72 2.40 -7.08
C TRP A 81 10.13 2.15 -8.46
N GLY A 82 10.07 3.18 -9.30
CA GLY A 82 9.54 3.05 -10.66
C GLY A 82 8.04 2.80 -10.63
N PRO A 83 7.21 3.84 -10.40
CA PRO A 83 5.76 3.69 -10.39
C PRO A 83 5.31 3.12 -11.73
N GLN A 84 4.57 2.01 -11.67
CA GLN A 84 4.10 1.32 -12.86
C GLN A 84 2.62 1.59 -13.10
N ARG A 85 1.80 1.45 -12.05
CA ARG A 85 0.35 1.54 -12.17
C ARG A 85 -0.29 1.91 -10.84
N ASN A 86 -1.31 2.76 -10.91
CA ASN A 86 -2.12 3.13 -9.76
C ASN A 86 -3.60 2.84 -10.06
N GLU A 87 -4.33 2.38 -9.05
CA GLU A 87 -5.78 2.26 -9.09
C GLU A 87 -6.40 2.89 -7.86
N TYR A 88 -7.65 3.33 -7.99
CA TYR A 88 -8.33 4.07 -6.94
C TYR A 88 -9.53 3.29 -6.41
N ALA A 89 -9.50 2.97 -5.12
CA ALA A 89 -10.62 2.34 -4.45
C ALA A 89 -11.59 3.43 -3.96
N TYR A 90 -12.81 3.45 -4.50
CA TYR A 90 -13.87 4.39 -4.11
C TYR A 90 -14.96 3.69 -3.30
N GLY A 91 -14.65 3.37 -2.05
CA GLY A 91 -15.58 2.69 -1.14
C GLY A 91 -15.73 1.18 -1.37
N TRP A 92 -14.89 0.62 -2.24
CA TRP A 92 -14.73 -0.84 -2.39
C TRP A 92 -13.88 -1.40 -1.24
N THR A 93 -14.13 -2.66 -0.89
CA THR A 93 -13.32 -3.40 0.10
C THR A 93 -12.03 -3.95 -0.49
N ASP A 94 -11.98 -4.04 -1.82
CA ASP A 94 -10.95 -4.70 -2.59
C ASP A 94 -10.73 -3.94 -3.89
N GLU A 95 -9.47 -3.62 -4.19
CA GLU A 95 -9.09 -2.92 -5.41
C GLU A 95 -7.97 -3.68 -6.10
N CYS A 96 -8.22 -4.10 -7.34
CA CYS A 96 -7.28 -4.88 -8.14
C CYS A 96 -6.47 -3.95 -9.04
N VAL A 97 -5.17 -3.92 -8.79
CA VAL A 97 -4.21 -3.41 -9.76
C VAL A 97 -3.92 -4.52 -10.75
N SER A 98 -4.69 -4.53 -11.84
CA SER A 98 -4.47 -5.42 -12.99
C SER A 98 -3.16 -5.11 -13.69
N ARG A 99 -2.68 -6.04 -14.50
CA ARG A 99 -1.45 -5.88 -15.26
C ARG A 99 -1.72 -5.87 -16.75
N ASP A 100 -1.08 -4.94 -17.44
CA ASP A 100 -1.06 -4.91 -18.89
C ASP A 100 0.17 -5.65 -19.46
N TRP A 101 1.39 -5.40 -18.92
CA TRP A 101 2.63 -5.93 -19.53
C TRP A 101 3.71 -6.42 -18.55
N ASN A 102 4.04 -5.68 -17.49
CA ASN A 102 5.16 -6.02 -16.57
C ASN A 102 4.67 -6.49 -15.20
N SER A 103 5.32 -7.51 -14.63
CA SER A 103 5.04 -7.95 -13.26
C SER A 103 5.52 -6.92 -12.22
N PHE A 104 4.74 -6.74 -11.18
CA PHE A 104 5.01 -5.86 -10.05
C PHE A 104 6.02 -6.49 -9.09
N ARG A 105 6.97 -5.67 -8.62
CA ARG A 105 8.01 -6.08 -7.65
C ARG A 105 7.80 -5.51 -6.26
N SER A 106 6.91 -4.55 -6.12
CA SER A 106 6.40 -4.08 -4.85
C SER A 106 5.09 -3.32 -5.03
N GLY A 107 4.46 -3.02 -3.90
CA GLY A 107 3.15 -2.41 -3.80
C GLY A 107 3.03 -1.54 -2.57
N GLY A 108 2.14 -0.56 -2.64
CA GLY A 108 1.83 0.32 -1.53
C GLY A 108 0.45 0.94 -1.70
N TRP A 109 -0.03 1.62 -0.67
CA TRP A 109 -1.31 2.33 -0.74
C TRP A 109 -1.25 3.65 0.01
N GLY A 110 -2.19 4.56 -0.22
CA GLY A 110 -2.31 5.82 0.52
C GLY A 110 -3.68 6.45 0.35
N PHE A 111 -4.04 7.40 1.21
CA PHE A 111 -5.28 8.16 1.04
C PHE A 111 -5.17 9.11 -0.16
N VAL A 112 -6.25 9.20 -0.95
CA VAL A 112 -6.34 10.19 -2.02
C VAL A 112 -6.54 11.57 -1.39
N ALA A 113 -5.55 12.45 -1.52
CA ALA A 113 -5.73 13.85 -1.13
C ALA A 113 -6.69 14.55 -2.10
N LYS A 114 -7.71 15.24 -1.58
CA LYS A 114 -8.46 16.21 -2.39
C LYS A 114 -7.57 17.43 -2.61
N LYS A 115 -7.19 17.70 -3.85
CA LYS A 115 -6.52 18.95 -4.21
C LYS A 115 -7.47 20.12 -4.01
N THR A 116 -7.30 20.89 -2.93
CA THR A 116 -7.84 22.24 -2.80
C THR A 116 -7.00 23.18 -3.67
N ARG A 117 -7.67 23.93 -4.58
CA ARG A 117 -7.06 24.82 -5.57
C ARG A 117 -6.31 25.97 -4.88
N GLY A 118 -5.09 25.72 -4.43
CA GLY A 118 -4.26 26.68 -3.68
C GLY A 118 -3.07 26.05 -2.94
N GLU A 119 -3.09 24.74 -2.68
CA GLU A 119 -2.06 24.04 -1.89
C GLU A 119 -1.24 23.04 -2.74
N GLU A 120 -1.21 23.21 -4.06
CA GLU A 120 -0.60 22.24 -4.98
C GLU A 120 0.90 22.08 -4.75
N ALA A 121 1.64 23.16 -4.47
CA ALA A 121 3.08 23.08 -4.23
C ALA A 121 3.43 22.41 -2.90
N GLU A 122 2.63 22.63 -1.84
CA GLU A 122 2.87 22.05 -0.52
C GLU A 122 2.40 20.60 -0.43
N ALA A 123 1.27 20.27 -1.06
CA ALA A 123 0.79 18.90 -1.18
C ALA A 123 1.71 18.06 -2.09
N GLU A 124 2.24 18.63 -3.17
CA GLU A 124 3.24 17.98 -4.01
C GLU A 124 4.59 17.87 -3.31
N ALA A 125 5.02 18.87 -2.53
CA ALA A 125 6.20 18.78 -1.70
C ALA A 125 6.05 17.76 -0.56
N ALA A 126 4.87 17.65 0.06
CA ALA A 126 4.57 16.65 1.08
C ALA A 126 4.45 15.24 0.49
N TYR A 127 3.82 15.12 -0.69
CA TYR A 127 3.80 13.88 -1.47
C TYR A 127 5.21 13.45 -1.87
N ASN A 128 6.01 14.36 -2.43
CA ASN A 128 7.40 14.10 -2.79
C ASN A 128 8.28 13.86 -1.56
N ALA A 129 8.01 14.49 -0.42
CA ALA A 129 8.72 14.24 0.83
C ALA A 129 8.35 12.88 1.44
N ALA A 130 7.09 12.46 1.36
CA ALA A 130 6.65 11.11 1.75
C ALA A 130 7.16 10.04 0.76
N TYR A 131 7.20 10.37 -0.54
CA TYR A 131 7.81 9.55 -1.57
C TYR A 131 9.32 9.42 -1.35
N ASN A 132 10.03 10.52 -1.05
CA ASN A 132 11.46 10.48 -0.79
C ASN A 132 11.79 9.88 0.59
N SER A 133 10.92 10.00 1.60
CA SER A 133 11.11 9.36 2.90
C SER A 133 10.88 7.85 2.84
N THR A 134 9.96 7.38 1.98
CA THR A 134 9.82 5.94 1.66
C THR A 134 10.97 5.41 0.80
N GLN A 135 11.73 6.28 0.11
CA GLN A 135 12.99 5.93 -0.56
C GLN A 135 14.20 5.96 0.39
N GLN A 136 14.12 6.63 1.56
CA GLN A 136 15.25 6.83 2.49
C GLN A 136 15.13 6.12 3.84
N GLY A 137 13.96 5.57 4.19
CA GLY A 137 13.77 4.79 5.42
C GLY A 137 13.66 3.30 5.10
N GLU A 138 14.48 2.49 5.78
CA GLU A 138 14.43 1.03 5.94
C GLU A 138 13.65 0.25 4.87
N GLY A 139 14.39 -0.51 4.05
CA GLY A 139 13.90 -1.21 2.86
C GLY A 139 12.52 -1.86 2.98
N CYS A 140 11.88 -1.96 1.82
CA CYS A 140 10.53 -2.49 1.64
C CYS A 140 10.19 -3.66 2.57
N ARG A 141 9.00 -3.59 3.19
CA ARG A 141 8.54 -4.65 4.09
C ARG A 141 8.49 -5.97 3.33
N LYS A 142 9.12 -6.98 3.91
CA LYS A 142 9.06 -8.37 3.43
C LYS A 142 7.65 -8.92 3.57
N PRO A 143 7.25 -9.89 2.74
CA PRO A 143 5.90 -10.41 2.80
C PRO A 143 5.74 -11.20 4.12
N ASP A 144 4.55 -11.11 4.72
CA ASP A 144 4.20 -11.89 5.91
C ASP A 144 3.97 -13.36 5.56
N PHE A 145 3.51 -13.60 4.32
CA PHE A 145 3.39 -14.92 3.75
C PHE A 145 3.89 -14.91 2.31
N LEU A 146 4.56 -16.00 1.94
CA LEU A 146 5.06 -16.25 0.60
C LEU A 146 4.77 -17.71 0.29
N GLU A 147 3.83 -17.92 -0.62
CA GLU A 147 3.57 -19.21 -1.23
C GLU A 147 4.37 -19.27 -2.54
N TYR A 148 5.42 -20.10 -2.53
CA TYR A 148 6.09 -20.47 -3.76
C TYR A 148 5.10 -21.27 -4.60
N THR A 149 4.44 -20.60 -5.53
CA THR A 149 3.91 -21.28 -6.70
C THR A 149 5.15 -21.66 -7.52
N ASP A 150 5.64 -22.87 -7.33
CA ASP A 150 6.53 -23.50 -8.32
C ASP A 150 5.85 -23.26 -9.68
N GLY A 151 6.47 -22.41 -10.51
CA GLY A 151 5.90 -22.05 -11.80
C GLY A 151 5.76 -23.28 -12.69
N PRO A 152 4.98 -23.21 -13.78
CA PRO A 152 4.84 -24.30 -14.72
C PRO A 152 6.17 -24.81 -15.28
#